data_AF-A0A7S2I6G6-F1
#
_entry.id   AF-A0A7S2I6G6-F1
#
_cell.length_a   1.000
_cell.length_b   1.000
_cell.length_c   1.000
_cell.angle_alpha   90.00
_cell.angle_beta   90.00
_cell.angle_gamma   90.00
#
_symmetry.space_group_name_H-M   'P 1'
#
loop_
_entity.id
_entity.type
_entity.pdbx_description
1 polymer ?
#
loop_
_entity_poly.entity_id
_entity_poly.type
_entity_poly.pdbx_seq_one_letter_code
_entity_poly.pdbx_strand_id
1 'polypeptide(L)'
;ADDPSWEAKLRLDEDCLHPRSPLVDCVAGILLAKRSASSQADGPEADERREAARLRLRQLASLSRGAIADAAHLEACAQDLLKQLRPEMRELTSEAQLCDMVHALSSNRFGCISGFHLDVMFAGSMFEHSCVANCFVGDIWRAEFKDRPREYRALRDIAPGEA
;
A
#
# COMPACT_ATOMS: atom_id res chain seq x y z
N ALA A 1 29.73 25.37 -6.46
CA ALA A 1 29.16 24.56 -7.54
C ALA A 1 28.86 23.22 -6.92
N ASP A 2 27.70 23.16 -6.25
CA ASP A 2 27.23 21.97 -5.57
C ASP A 2 26.73 21.00 -6.62
N ASP A 3 27.33 19.81 -6.65
CA ASP A 3 27.01 18.75 -7.58
C ASP A 3 25.67 18.09 -7.16
N PRO A 4 24.57 18.22 -7.92
CA PRO A 4 23.27 17.64 -7.60
C PRO A 4 23.19 16.15 -8.00
N SER A 5 24.33 15.46 -7.99
CA SER A 5 24.55 14.13 -8.58
C SER A 5 23.85 12.96 -7.87
N TRP A 6 23.37 13.15 -6.63
CA TRP A 6 22.61 12.11 -5.93
C TRP A 6 21.10 12.17 -6.23
N GLU A 7 20.54 13.35 -6.48
CA GLU A 7 19.10 13.51 -6.81
C GLU A 7 18.76 12.98 -8.22
N ALA A 8 19.72 13.05 -9.15
CA ALA A 8 19.54 12.55 -10.51
C ALA A 8 19.84 11.04 -10.69
N LYS A 9 20.34 10.35 -9.64
CA LYS A 9 20.73 8.93 -9.69
C LYS A 9 19.77 7.98 -9.00
N LEU A 10 18.70 8.46 -8.39
CA LEU A 10 17.56 7.61 -8.08
C LEU A 10 16.82 7.34 -9.40
N ARG A 11 17.34 6.38 -10.16
CA ARG A 11 16.54 5.67 -11.15
C ARG A 11 15.30 5.20 -10.39
N LEU A 12 14.11 5.61 -10.83
CA LEU A 12 12.83 5.30 -10.17
C LEU A 12 12.69 3.80 -9.84
N ASP A 13 13.31 2.92 -10.64
CA ASP A 13 13.34 1.48 -10.42
C ASP A 13 14.27 1.03 -9.28
N GLU A 14 15.41 1.70 -9.08
CA GLU A 14 16.38 1.38 -8.01
C GLU A 14 15.88 1.85 -6.64
N ASP A 15 15.11 2.95 -6.59
CA ASP A 15 14.56 3.47 -5.34
C ASP A 15 13.45 2.57 -4.78
N CYS A 16 12.64 1.95 -5.64
CA CYS A 16 11.56 1.04 -5.21
C CYS A 16 12.08 -0.20 -4.49
N LEU A 17 13.29 -0.65 -4.83
CA LEU A 17 13.95 -1.83 -4.25
C LEU A 17 15.03 -1.47 -3.23
N HIS A 18 15.12 -0.21 -2.81
CA HIS A 18 16.01 0.20 -1.73
C HIS A 18 15.45 -0.29 -0.38
N PRO A 19 16.28 -0.73 0.60
CA PRO A 19 15.78 -1.19 1.91
C PRO A 19 15.02 -0.15 2.73
N ARG A 20 15.07 1.13 2.31
CA ARG A 20 14.33 2.25 2.91
C ARG A 20 13.25 2.80 1.97
N SER A 21 12.85 2.01 0.97
CA SER A 21 11.83 2.42 0.02
C SER A 21 10.44 2.35 0.65
N PRO A 22 9.51 3.24 0.26
CA PRO A 22 8.12 3.15 0.68
C PRO A 22 7.46 1.82 0.29
N LEU A 23 7.88 1.20 -0.83
CA LEU A 23 7.38 -0.10 -1.28
C LEU A 23 7.78 -1.22 -0.30
N VAL A 24 9.05 -1.27 0.09
CA VAL A 24 9.58 -2.25 1.05
C VAL A 24 8.90 -2.06 2.42
N ASP A 25 8.69 -0.83 2.85
CA ASP A 25 7.96 -0.53 4.10
C ASP A 25 6.51 -1.04 4.05
N CYS A 26 5.81 -0.84 2.93
CA CYS A 26 4.45 -1.36 2.74
C CYS A 26 4.41 -2.89 2.76
N VAL A 27 5.33 -3.54 2.03
CA VAL A 27 5.45 -5.01 2.02
C VAL A 27 5.74 -5.53 3.44
N ALA A 28 6.67 -4.91 4.16
CA ALA A 28 6.97 -5.27 5.54
C ALA A 28 5.75 -5.13 6.45
N GLY A 29 4.97 -4.06 6.31
CA GLY A 29 3.71 -3.86 7.04
C GLY A 29 2.70 -5.00 6.80
N ILE A 30 2.58 -5.47 5.55
CA ILE A 30 1.71 -6.61 5.20
C ILE A 30 2.22 -7.90 5.86
N LEU A 31 3.53 -8.18 5.80
CA LEU A 31 4.11 -9.37 6.42
C LEU A 31 3.95 -9.37 7.95
N LEU A 32 4.08 -8.20 8.59
CA LEU A 32 3.81 -8.03 10.02
C LEU A 32 2.34 -8.28 10.36
N ALA A 33 1.41 -7.84 9.50
CA ALA A 33 -0.01 -8.16 9.65
C ALA A 33 -0.26 -9.68 9.52
N LYS A 34 0.38 -10.37 8.55
CA LYS A 34 0.30 -11.84 8.44
C LYS A 34 0.80 -12.53 9.71
N ARG A 35 1.96 -12.13 10.22
CA ARG A 35 2.50 -12.67 11.47
C ARG A 35 1.55 -12.46 12.65
N SER A 36 0.96 -11.26 12.75
CA SER A 36 0.01 -10.93 13.81
C SER A 36 -1.28 -11.74 13.71
N ALA A 37 -1.80 -11.96 12.50
CA ALA A 37 -2.99 -12.77 12.24
C ALA A 37 -2.79 -14.27 12.57
N SER A 38 -1.54 -14.74 12.46
CA SER A 38 -1.12 -16.12 12.76
C SER A 38 -0.56 -16.32 14.17
N SER A 39 -0.47 -15.26 14.98
CA SER A 39 0.05 -15.34 16.35
C SER A 39 -0.79 -16.25 17.22
N GLN A 40 -0.15 -17.00 18.13
CA GLN A 40 -0.80 -17.84 19.15
C GLN A 40 -0.88 -17.17 20.53
N ALA A 41 -0.59 -15.86 20.62
CA ALA A 41 -0.71 -15.16 21.89
C ALA A 41 -2.18 -15.13 22.36
N ASP A 42 -2.39 -15.38 23.65
CA ASP A 42 -3.71 -15.44 24.27
C ASP A 42 -4.03 -14.14 25.04
N GLY A 43 -5.28 -13.72 24.99
CA GLY A 43 -5.81 -12.56 25.71
C GLY A 43 -6.61 -11.61 24.81
N PRO A 44 -7.51 -10.80 25.40
CA PRO A 44 -8.45 -9.97 24.64
C PRO A 44 -7.74 -8.98 23.69
N GLU A 45 -6.66 -8.34 24.14
CA GLU A 45 -5.87 -7.43 23.28
C GLU A 45 -5.11 -8.16 22.15
N ALA A 46 -4.76 -9.43 22.35
CA ALA A 46 -4.14 -10.24 21.30
C ALA A 46 -5.17 -10.63 20.24
N ASP A 47 -6.40 -10.95 20.66
CA ASP A 47 -7.49 -11.29 19.76
C ASP A 47 -7.96 -10.10 18.94
N GLU A 48 -8.12 -8.92 19.54
CA GLU A 48 -8.47 -7.69 18.81
C GLU A 48 -7.42 -7.35 17.74
N ARG A 49 -6.13 -7.44 18.07
CA ARG A 49 -5.04 -7.23 17.10
C ARG A 49 -5.07 -8.26 15.98
N ARG A 50 -5.38 -9.52 16.28
CA ARG A 50 -5.46 -10.61 15.31
C ARG A 50 -6.62 -10.40 14.34
N GLU A 51 -7.80 -10.02 14.83
CA GLU A 51 -8.96 -9.72 13.99
C GLU A 51 -8.72 -8.47 13.13
N ALA A 52 -8.14 -7.41 13.69
CA ALA A 52 -7.74 -6.22 12.93
C ALA A 52 -6.74 -6.58 11.80
N ALA A 53 -5.76 -7.43 12.09
CA ALA A 53 -4.80 -7.90 11.09
C ALA A 53 -5.47 -8.74 9.98
N ARG A 54 -6.38 -9.65 10.34
CA ARG A 54 -7.16 -10.46 9.38
C ARG A 54 -8.01 -9.58 8.48
N LEU A 55 -8.66 -8.56 9.04
CA LEU A 55 -9.45 -7.61 8.27
C LEU A 55 -8.58 -6.86 7.25
N ARG A 56 -7.43 -6.33 7.65
CA ARG A 56 -6.49 -5.64 6.75
C ARG A 56 -6.01 -6.54 5.61
N LEU A 57 -5.70 -7.80 5.89
CA LEU A 57 -5.29 -8.77 4.87
C LEU A 57 -6.42 -9.09 3.88
N ARG A 58 -7.66 -9.20 4.36
CA ARG A 58 -8.84 -9.37 3.48
C ARG A 58 -9.05 -8.14 2.58
N GLN A 59 -8.92 -6.94 3.14
CA GLN A 59 -8.99 -5.69 2.38
C GLN A 59 -7.93 -5.64 1.27
N LEU A 60 -6.68 -5.96 1.60
CA LEU A 60 -5.61 -6.03 0.61
C LEU A 60 -5.91 -7.05 -0.50
N ALA A 61 -6.36 -8.25 -0.14
CA ALA A 61 -6.70 -9.30 -1.11
C ALA A 61 -7.86 -8.90 -2.05
N SER A 62 -8.80 -8.06 -1.59
CA SER A 62 -9.81 -7.51 -2.51
C SER A 62 -9.24 -6.53 -3.53
N LEU A 63 -8.16 -5.81 -3.17
CA LEU A 63 -7.50 -4.83 -4.04
C LEU A 63 -6.62 -5.47 -5.12
N SER A 64 -6.15 -6.71 -4.93
CA SER A 64 -5.31 -7.42 -5.91
C SER A 64 -6.07 -8.00 -7.10
N ARG A 65 -7.40 -7.83 -7.16
CA ARG A 65 -8.25 -8.39 -8.24
C ARG A 65 -8.42 -7.48 -9.46
N GLY A 66 -7.68 -6.37 -9.53
CA GLY A 66 -7.71 -5.44 -10.66
C GLY A 66 -7.12 -6.02 -11.95
N ALA A 67 -7.38 -5.37 -13.09
CA ALA A 67 -6.76 -5.71 -14.36
C ALA A 67 -5.28 -5.28 -14.38
N ILE A 68 -4.39 -6.20 -14.75
CA ILE A 68 -2.94 -5.97 -14.79
C ILE A 68 -2.54 -5.59 -16.22
N ALA A 69 -2.00 -4.39 -16.40
CA ALA A 69 -1.49 -3.95 -17.71
C ALA A 69 -0.10 -4.52 -18.04
N ASP A 70 0.73 -4.81 -17.03
CA ASP A 70 2.10 -5.31 -17.20
C ASP A 70 2.46 -6.35 -16.12
N ALA A 71 2.04 -7.60 -16.35
CA ALA A 71 2.25 -8.69 -15.39
C ALA A 71 3.72 -9.09 -15.27
N ALA A 72 4.47 -9.04 -16.37
CA ALA A 72 5.87 -9.45 -16.41
C ALA A 72 6.76 -8.55 -15.54
N HIS A 73 6.51 -7.24 -15.54
CA HIS A 73 7.25 -6.31 -14.69
C HIS A 73 6.95 -6.53 -13.19
N LEU A 74 5.68 -6.80 -12.84
CA LEU A 74 5.28 -7.06 -11.45
C LEU A 74 5.90 -8.35 -10.91
N GLU A 75 5.95 -9.41 -11.73
CA GLU A 75 6.59 -10.67 -11.39
C GLU A 75 8.09 -10.50 -11.14
N ALA A 76 8.79 -9.79 -12.02
CA ALA A 76 10.21 -9.49 -11.83
C ALA A 76 10.48 -8.70 -10.54
N CYS A 77 9.65 -7.69 -10.25
CA CYS A 77 9.73 -6.92 -9.01
C CYS A 77 9.52 -7.80 -7.77
N ALA A 78 8.52 -8.70 -7.80
CA ALA A 78 8.24 -9.61 -6.69
C ALA A 78 9.41 -10.58 -6.42
N GLN A 79 10.03 -11.10 -7.47
CA GLN A 79 11.22 -11.96 -7.36
C GLN A 79 12.39 -11.22 -6.73
N ASP A 80 12.63 -9.97 -7.11
CA ASP A 80 13.73 -9.18 -6.55
C ASP A 80 13.47 -8.79 -5.10
N LEU A 81 12.23 -8.42 -4.75
CA LEU A 81 11.83 -8.20 -3.36
C LEU A 81 12.04 -9.45 -2.50
N LEU A 82 11.65 -10.63 -2.99
CA LEU A 82 11.81 -11.89 -2.26
C LEU A 82 13.28 -12.16 -1.89
N LYS A 83 14.22 -11.84 -2.78
CA LYS A 83 15.67 -11.98 -2.53
C LYS A 83 16.19 -11.02 -1.46
N GLN A 84 15.52 -9.89 -1.25
CA GLN A 84 15.91 -8.89 -0.26
C GLN A 84 15.29 -9.09 1.12
N LEU A 85 14.15 -9.79 1.20
CA LEU A 85 13.52 -10.08 2.48
C LEU A 85 14.44 -10.87 3.40
N ARG A 86 14.38 -10.60 4.70
CA ARG A 86 15.05 -11.43 5.71
C ARG A 86 14.45 -12.85 5.73
N PRO A 87 15.22 -13.90 6.07
CA PRO A 87 14.72 -15.27 6.07
C PRO A 87 13.41 -15.46 6.83
N GLU A 88 13.28 -14.84 8.01
CA GLU A 88 12.10 -14.97 8.87
C GLU A 88 10.84 -14.33 8.24
N MET A 89 11.04 -13.36 7.34
CA MET A 89 9.96 -12.71 6.59
C MET A 89 9.60 -13.48 5.33
N ARG A 90 10.57 -14.17 4.70
CA ARG A 90 10.31 -15.06 3.56
C ARG A 90 9.42 -16.24 3.95
N GLU A 91 9.58 -16.78 5.16
CA GLU A 91 8.72 -17.86 5.66
C GLU A 91 7.24 -17.47 5.76
N LEU A 92 6.95 -16.16 5.85
CA LEU A 92 5.60 -15.64 5.95
C LEU A 92 4.92 -15.46 4.60
N THR A 93 5.60 -15.65 3.46
CA THR A 93 5.03 -15.35 2.14
C THR A 93 5.59 -16.24 1.02
N SER A 94 4.80 -16.42 -0.04
CA SER A 94 5.30 -16.97 -1.30
C SER A 94 5.58 -15.87 -2.32
N GLU A 95 6.28 -16.21 -3.40
CA GLU A 95 6.48 -15.32 -4.56
C GLU A 95 5.14 -14.86 -5.16
N ALA A 96 4.20 -15.78 -5.37
CA ALA A 96 2.87 -15.45 -5.86
C ALA A 96 2.15 -14.44 -4.94
N GLN A 97 2.24 -14.63 -3.63
CA GLN A 97 1.68 -13.69 -2.67
C GLN A 97 2.37 -12.32 -2.69
N LEU A 98 3.68 -12.27 -2.92
CA LEU A 98 4.39 -11.00 -3.12
C LEU A 98 3.95 -10.31 -4.40
N CYS A 99 3.75 -11.05 -5.49
CA CYS A 99 3.21 -10.50 -6.73
C CYS A 99 1.83 -9.88 -6.49
N ASP A 100 0.93 -10.59 -5.79
CA ASP A 100 -0.38 -10.05 -5.39
C ASP A 100 -0.27 -8.76 -4.56
N MET A 101 0.68 -8.71 -3.62
CA MET A 101 0.95 -7.52 -2.81
C MET A 101 1.43 -6.37 -3.68
N VAL A 102 2.45 -6.58 -4.53
CA VAL A 102 3.00 -5.54 -5.40
C VAL A 102 1.93 -5.05 -6.37
N HIS A 103 1.09 -5.94 -6.90
CA HIS A 103 -0.05 -5.58 -7.73
C HIS A 103 -1.05 -4.70 -6.97
N ALA A 104 -1.49 -5.14 -5.79
CA ALA A 104 -2.40 -4.35 -4.97
C ALA A 104 -1.82 -2.97 -4.66
N LEU A 105 -0.56 -2.89 -4.23
CA LEU A 105 0.10 -1.62 -3.92
C LEU A 105 0.24 -0.73 -5.17
N SER A 106 0.60 -1.30 -6.32
CA SER A 106 0.83 -0.54 -7.55
C SER A 106 -0.45 0.08 -8.11
N SER A 107 -1.57 -0.65 -8.06
CA SER A 107 -2.86 -0.22 -8.61
C SER A 107 -3.67 0.66 -7.64
N ASN A 108 -3.31 0.68 -6.34
CA ASN A 108 -4.12 1.29 -5.29
C ASN A 108 -3.34 2.28 -4.42
N ARG A 109 -2.17 2.73 -4.89
CA ARG A 109 -1.34 3.71 -4.19
C ARG A 109 -1.92 5.11 -4.26
N PHE A 110 -1.85 5.80 -3.14
CA PHE A 110 -2.10 7.23 -3.03
C PHE A 110 -0.77 7.93 -2.71
N GLY A 111 -0.32 8.77 -3.63
CA GLY A 111 0.81 9.65 -3.39
C GLY A 111 0.40 10.83 -2.51
N CYS A 112 1.39 11.45 -1.87
CA CYS A 112 1.24 12.81 -1.37
C CYS A 112 1.92 13.82 -2.29
N ILE A 113 1.39 15.05 -2.31
CA ILE A 113 2.02 16.28 -2.83
C ILE A 113 3.51 16.42 -2.43
N SER A 114 3.95 15.97 -1.24
CA SER A 114 5.37 16.02 -0.86
C SER A 114 6.22 14.90 -1.45
N GLY A 115 5.66 13.95 -2.19
CA GLY A 115 6.36 12.90 -2.94
C GLY A 115 6.98 11.76 -2.12
N PHE A 116 7.21 11.94 -0.82
CA PHE A 116 8.02 10.97 -0.04
C PHE A 116 7.24 9.83 0.62
N HIS A 117 5.92 9.73 0.42
CA HIS A 117 5.11 8.74 1.11
C HIS A 117 4.11 8.05 0.18
N LEU A 118 4.07 6.73 0.31
CA LEU A 118 3.12 5.85 -0.34
C LEU A 118 2.18 5.28 0.72
N ASP A 119 0.89 5.32 0.41
CA ASP A 119 -0.17 4.81 1.27
C ASP A 119 -1.17 4.03 0.42
N VAL A 120 -1.80 3.02 1.02
CA VAL A 120 -2.81 2.20 0.36
C VAL A 120 -4.09 2.24 1.18
N MET A 121 -5.13 2.79 0.57
CA MET A 121 -6.39 3.04 1.24
C MET A 121 -7.48 2.15 0.69
N PHE A 122 -7.98 1.23 1.50
CA PHE A 122 -9.07 0.37 1.07
C PHE A 122 -10.29 1.15 0.56
N ALA A 123 -10.82 2.10 1.34
CA ALA A 123 -11.99 2.87 0.93
C ALA A 123 -11.72 3.82 -0.25
N GLY A 124 -10.53 4.42 -0.32
CA GLY A 124 -10.15 5.30 -1.42
C GLY A 124 -10.06 4.57 -2.74
N SER A 125 -9.54 3.35 -2.71
CA SER A 125 -9.41 2.48 -3.87
C SER A 125 -10.72 1.94 -4.41
N MET A 126 -11.83 2.13 -3.69
CA MET A 126 -13.16 1.75 -4.19
C MET A 126 -13.79 2.86 -5.05
N PHE A 127 -13.23 4.07 -5.06
CA PHE A 127 -13.71 5.15 -5.91
C PHE A 127 -13.17 4.98 -7.33
N GLU A 128 -14.08 4.98 -8.30
CA GLU A 128 -13.73 4.98 -9.71
C GLU A 128 -13.27 6.37 -10.17
N HIS A 129 -12.43 6.39 -11.20
CA HIS A 129 -11.99 7.63 -11.81
C HIS A 129 -13.12 8.30 -12.61
N SER A 130 -13.26 9.62 -12.46
CA SER A 130 -14.05 10.47 -13.32
C SER A 130 -13.36 11.81 -13.53
N CYS A 131 -13.30 12.28 -14.78
CA CYS A 131 -12.85 13.63 -15.11
C CYS A 131 -13.80 14.72 -14.58
N VAL A 132 -15.00 14.34 -14.15
CA VAL A 132 -16.01 15.21 -13.54
C VAL A 132 -16.40 14.60 -12.19
N ALA A 133 -15.43 14.52 -11.29
CA ALA A 133 -15.61 13.92 -9.98
C ALA A 133 -16.69 14.64 -9.16
N ASN A 134 -17.51 13.87 -8.43
CA ASN A 134 -18.49 14.37 -7.47
C ASN A 134 -17.96 14.36 -6.03
N CYS A 135 -16.87 13.63 -5.78
CA CYS A 135 -16.14 13.56 -4.53
C CYS A 135 -14.69 13.96 -4.74
N PHE A 136 -14.09 14.63 -3.77
CA PHE A 136 -12.64 14.85 -3.72
C PHE A 136 -12.05 14.32 -2.42
N VAL A 137 -10.80 13.89 -2.48
CA VAL A 137 -10.02 13.56 -1.29
C VAL A 137 -9.46 14.87 -0.73
N GLY A 138 -9.88 15.23 0.48
CA GLY A 138 -9.51 16.48 1.12
C GLY A 138 -8.01 16.61 1.40
N ASP A 139 -7.43 17.73 0.98
CA ASP A 139 -6.03 18.11 1.22
C ASP A 139 -5.78 18.47 2.69
N ILE A 140 -5.59 17.45 3.54
CA ILE A 140 -4.78 17.62 4.76
C ILE A 140 -3.89 16.40 4.91
N TRP A 141 -3.00 16.19 3.95
CA TRP A 141 -1.80 15.42 4.22
C TRP A 141 -0.78 16.34 4.90
N ARG A 142 -0.95 16.53 6.22
CA ARG A 142 0.13 17.04 7.07
C ARG A 142 0.72 15.83 7.78
N ALA A 143 2.04 15.68 7.70
CA ALA A 143 2.80 14.60 8.34
C ALA A 143 2.53 14.46 9.87
N GLU A 144 1.91 15.48 10.49
CA GLU A 144 1.44 15.49 11.88
C GLU A 144 0.23 14.56 12.16
N PHE A 145 -0.49 14.07 11.13
CA PHE A 145 -1.71 13.29 11.32
C PHE A 145 -1.58 11.85 10.77
N LYS A 146 -0.61 11.07 11.25
CA LYS A 146 -0.42 9.66 10.86
C LYS A 146 -1.62 8.75 11.17
N ASP A 147 -2.47 9.14 12.12
CA ASP A 147 -3.57 8.30 12.62
C ASP A 147 -4.96 8.85 12.28
N ARG A 148 -5.07 9.89 11.44
CA ARG A 148 -6.40 10.41 11.05
C ARG A 148 -6.88 9.75 9.77
N PRO A 149 -8.11 9.22 9.73
CA PRO A 149 -8.69 8.72 8.49
C PRO A 149 -8.79 9.87 7.47
N ARG A 150 -8.55 9.56 6.20
CA ARG A 150 -8.72 10.55 5.13
C ARG A 150 -10.18 10.93 4.98
N GLU A 151 -10.40 12.20 4.70
CA GLU A 151 -11.74 12.75 4.49
C GLU A 151 -12.05 12.83 3.00
N TYR A 152 -13.19 12.25 2.61
CA TYR A 152 -13.78 12.42 1.29
C TYR A 152 -14.89 13.45 1.42
N ARG A 153 -14.85 14.46 0.57
CA ARG A 153 -15.80 15.58 0.61
C ARG A 153 -16.52 15.67 -0.72
N ALA A 154 -17.83 15.89 -0.65
CA ALA A 154 -18.63 16.12 -1.83
C ALA A 154 -18.26 17.46 -2.48
N LEU A 155 -18.07 17.49 -3.80
CA LEU A 155 -17.85 18.70 -4.60
C LEU A 155 -19.16 19.37 -5.01
N ARG A 156 -20.27 18.64 -4.90
CA ARG A 156 -21.63 19.05 -5.22
C ARG A 156 -22.61 18.18 -4.46
N ASP A 157 -23.91 18.46 -4.60
CA ASP A 157 -24.93 17.55 -4.11
C ASP A 157 -24.83 16.19 -4.81
N ILE A 158 -24.89 15.12 -4.01
CA ILE A 158 -24.79 13.73 -4.44
C ILE A 158 -26.12 13.04 -4.10
N ALA A 159 -26.79 12.50 -5.11
CA ALA A 159 -28.04 11.79 -4.93
C ALA A 159 -27.82 10.41 -4.27
N PRO A 160 -28.83 9.85 -3.56
CA PRO A 160 -28.73 8.50 -3.04
C PRO A 160 -28.41 7.48 -4.15
N GLY A 161 -27.33 6.71 -3.97
CA GLY A 161 -26.86 5.70 -4.93
C GLY A 161 -25.92 6.20 -6.03
N GLU A 162 -25.51 7.48 -5.98
CA GLU A 162 -24.59 8.06 -6.98
C GLU A 162 -23.10 7.95 -6.61
N ALA A 163 -22.78 7.75 -5.32
CA ALA A 163 -21.41 7.61 -4.81
C ALA A 163 -21.06 6.16 -4.47
#